data_AF-A0A3G2L2F5-F1
#
_entry.id   AF-A0A3G2L2F5-F1
#
_cell.length_a   1.000
_cell.length_b   1.000
_cell.length_c   1.000
_cell.angle_alpha   90.00
_cell.angle_beta   90.00
_cell.angle_gamma   90.00
#
_symmetry.space_group_name_H-M   'P 1'
#
loop_
_entity.id
_entity.type
_entity.pdbx_description
1 polymer ?
#
loop_
_entity_poly.entity_id
_entity_poly.type
_entity_poly.pdbx_seq_one_letter_code
_entity_poly.pdbx_strand_id
1 'polypeptide(L)'
;MKRMFFFAFVAFSLFSCKNENNNEETSSASSYELNVESWPKKLVINQTALDILQDWTAYQALETAFDALYKVENKEDLALTIDDLIEKQKELVASEYPEKFDIPQIKSRQKVFRTYILKIKGDLYYYQNPEESIMQMFEAYNAFRNQFNVVVNNTLDTNLILE
;
A
#
# COMPACT_ATOMS: atom_id res chain seq x y z
N MET A 1 13.16 35.47 -43.41
CA MET A 1 12.09 34.57 -42.94
C MET A 1 12.50 33.62 -41.78
N LYS A 2 13.61 33.82 -41.04
CA LYS A 2 13.93 33.01 -39.82
C LYS A 2 13.71 33.77 -38.50
N ARG A 3 13.77 35.10 -38.53
CA ARG A 3 13.52 35.95 -37.34
C ARG A 3 12.03 36.03 -36.97
N MET A 4 11.14 35.93 -37.95
CA MET A 4 9.69 36.03 -37.72
C MET A 4 9.10 34.76 -37.07
N PHE A 5 9.69 33.59 -37.32
CA PHE A 5 9.32 32.34 -36.63
C PHE A 5 9.72 32.33 -35.16
N PHE A 6 10.78 33.04 -34.78
CA PHE A 6 11.23 33.10 -33.39
C PHE A 6 10.25 33.90 -32.51
N PHE A 7 9.67 34.97 -33.05
CA PHE A 7 8.64 35.74 -32.34
C PHE A 7 7.31 34.99 -32.23
N ALA A 8 6.97 34.15 -33.21
CA ALA A 8 5.76 33.31 -33.15
C ALA A 8 5.86 32.23 -32.05
N PHE A 9 7.05 31.66 -31.83
CA PHE A 9 7.26 30.64 -30.78
C PHE A 9 7.24 31.22 -29.37
N VAL A 10 7.70 32.46 -29.19
CA VAL A 10 7.66 33.18 -27.89
C VAL A 10 6.25 33.71 -27.56
N ALA A 11 5.43 34.04 -28.57
CA ALA A 11 4.05 34.45 -28.35
C ALA A 11 3.15 33.28 -27.92
N PHE A 12 3.46 32.04 -28.35
CA PHE A 12 2.66 30.86 -28.01
C PHE A 12 2.85 30.40 -26.55
N SER A 13 3.99 30.72 -25.94
CA SER A 13 4.27 30.39 -24.53
C SER A 13 3.58 31.31 -23.51
N LEU A 14 2.98 32.43 -23.95
CA LEU A 14 2.21 33.32 -23.06
C LEU A 14 0.72 32.95 -22.95
N PHE A 15 0.21 32.04 -23.79
CA PHE A 15 -1.18 31.57 -23.73
C PHE A 15 -1.38 30.24 -22.97
N SER A 16 -0.30 29.64 -22.46
CA SER A 16 -0.38 28.41 -21.69
C SER A 16 -0.49 28.69 -20.18
N CYS A 17 -1.57 29.36 -19.77
CA CYS A 17 -2.08 29.30 -18.41
C CYS A 17 -3.53 29.81 -18.40
N LYS A 18 -4.45 29.02 -18.95
CA LYS A 18 -5.84 29.08 -18.54
C LYS A 18 -5.95 28.24 -17.27
N ASN A 19 -5.64 28.86 -16.12
CA ASN A 19 -6.10 28.33 -14.84
C ASN A 19 -7.62 28.51 -14.83
N GLU A 20 -8.30 27.47 -15.30
CA GLU A 20 -9.67 27.22 -14.91
C GLU A 20 -9.60 26.80 -13.44
N ASN A 21 -9.50 27.80 -12.55
CA ASN A 21 -9.79 27.63 -11.14
C ASN A 21 -11.29 27.36 -11.02
N ASN A 22 -11.73 26.16 -11.42
CA ASN A 22 -12.85 25.51 -10.75
C ASN A 22 -12.30 25.00 -9.42
N ASN A 23 -11.89 25.94 -8.57
CA ASN A 23 -11.87 25.71 -7.14
C ASN A 23 -13.33 25.77 -6.68
N GLU A 24 -14.09 24.78 -7.09
CA GLU A 24 -15.01 24.17 -6.13
C GLU A 24 -14.11 23.42 -5.15
N GLU A 25 -13.48 24.19 -4.24
CA GLU A 25 -13.26 23.69 -2.89
C GLU A 25 -14.65 23.52 -2.28
N THR A 26 -15.32 22.46 -2.71
CA THR A 26 -16.33 21.84 -1.89
C THR A 26 -15.54 21.21 -0.77
N SER A 27 -15.26 22.02 0.26
CA SER A 27 -15.13 21.58 1.64
C SER A 27 -16.48 20.98 2.08
N SER A 28 -16.99 20.02 1.32
CA SER A 28 -17.85 18.99 1.85
C SER A 28 -16.90 18.14 2.67
N ALA A 29 -16.91 18.35 3.98
CA ALA A 29 -16.50 17.30 4.90
C ALA A 29 -17.25 16.05 4.45
N SER A 30 -16.55 15.19 3.71
CA SER A 30 -17.11 13.95 3.20
C SER A 30 -17.38 13.10 4.43
N SER A 31 -18.64 13.07 4.87
CA SER A 31 -19.10 12.12 5.86
C SER A 31 -19.21 10.75 5.18
N TYR A 32 -18.07 10.20 4.75
CA TYR A 32 -18.01 8.80 4.40
C TYR A 32 -18.15 7.98 5.68
N GLU A 33 -18.95 6.93 5.60
CA GLU A 33 -19.09 5.91 6.62
C GLU A 33 -18.18 4.74 6.26
N LEU A 34 -17.54 4.14 7.27
CA LEU A 34 -16.69 2.97 7.08
C LEU A 34 -17.56 1.72 7.06
N ASN A 35 -17.46 0.92 5.99
CA ASN A 35 -18.14 -0.36 5.88
C ASN A 35 -17.15 -1.52 6.07
N VAL A 36 -16.73 -1.73 7.32
CA VAL A 36 -15.75 -2.77 7.68
C VAL A 36 -16.23 -4.18 7.33
N GLU A 37 -17.55 -4.43 7.38
CA GLU A 37 -18.13 -5.74 7.03
C GLU A 37 -17.89 -6.13 5.56
N SER A 38 -17.70 -5.13 4.68
CA SER A 38 -17.43 -5.35 3.27
C SER A 38 -15.96 -5.63 2.94
N TRP A 39 -15.06 -5.43 3.91
CA TRP A 39 -13.63 -5.54 3.66
C TRP A 39 -13.19 -6.97 3.37
N PRO A 40 -12.24 -7.18 2.43
CA PRO A 40 -11.75 -8.50 2.09
C PRO A 40 -11.17 -9.23 3.29
N LYS A 41 -11.39 -10.55 3.34
CA LYS A 41 -10.74 -11.40 4.33
C LYS A 41 -9.25 -11.60 3.99
N LYS A 42 -8.47 -11.81 5.05
CA LYS A 42 -7.10 -12.29 4.99
C LYS A 42 -6.98 -13.61 4.22
N LEU A 43 -6.11 -13.67 3.21
CA LEU A 43 -5.77 -14.88 2.46
C LEU A 43 -5.09 -15.94 3.34
N VAL A 44 -5.49 -17.20 3.29
CA VAL A 44 -4.89 -18.22 4.17
C VAL A 44 -3.44 -18.52 3.75
N ILE A 45 -2.51 -18.46 4.72
CA ILE A 45 -1.11 -18.87 4.53
C ILE A 45 -1.01 -20.39 4.74
N ASN A 46 -0.26 -21.08 3.89
CA ASN A 46 -0.07 -22.52 3.99
C ASN A 46 0.75 -22.89 5.23
N GLN A 47 0.60 -24.13 5.70
CA GLN A 47 1.25 -24.56 6.95
C GLN A 47 2.77 -24.42 6.88
N THR A 48 3.40 -24.80 5.77
CA THR A 48 4.86 -24.73 5.59
C THR A 48 5.41 -23.31 5.68
N ALA A 49 4.71 -22.30 5.15
CA ALA A 49 5.12 -20.91 5.34
C ALA A 49 4.81 -20.42 6.75
N LEU A 50 3.67 -20.84 7.32
CA LEU A 50 3.27 -20.46 8.67
C LEU A 50 4.30 -20.93 9.71
N ASP A 51 4.84 -22.13 9.56
CA ASP A 51 5.86 -22.69 10.45
C ASP A 51 7.13 -21.82 10.51
N ILE A 52 7.43 -21.06 9.44
CA ILE A 52 8.55 -20.12 9.38
C ILE A 52 8.12 -18.74 9.91
N LEU A 53 6.92 -18.28 9.55
CA LEU A 53 6.44 -16.94 9.90
C LEU A 53 6.10 -16.79 11.37
N GLN A 54 5.73 -17.86 12.07
CA GLN A 54 5.39 -17.82 13.49
C GLN A 54 6.56 -17.36 14.37
N ASP A 55 7.80 -17.68 13.99
CA ASP A 55 9.00 -17.31 14.73
C ASP A 55 9.47 -15.89 14.40
N TRP A 56 8.94 -15.29 13.33
CA TRP A 56 9.27 -13.92 12.93
C TRP A 56 8.43 -12.90 13.70
N THR A 57 8.92 -12.49 14.87
CA THR A 57 8.18 -11.62 15.81
C THR A 57 7.67 -10.32 15.17
N ALA A 58 8.48 -9.66 14.33
CA ALA A 58 8.07 -8.42 13.66
C ALA A 58 6.89 -8.64 12.70
N TYR A 59 6.84 -9.80 12.04
CA TYR A 59 5.71 -10.17 11.19
C TYR A 59 4.45 -10.46 12.02
N GLN A 60 4.59 -11.14 13.17
CA GLN A 60 3.47 -11.37 14.08
C GLN A 60 2.89 -10.05 14.64
N ALA A 61 3.76 -9.08 14.93
CA ALA A 61 3.33 -7.74 15.33
C ALA A 61 2.55 -7.04 14.20
N LEU A 62 3.02 -7.15 12.95
CA LEU A 62 2.28 -6.64 11.79
C LEU A 62 0.91 -7.33 11.62
N GLU A 63 0.83 -8.66 11.73
CA GLU A 63 -0.44 -9.39 11.62
C GLU A 63 -1.43 -8.94 12.69
N THR A 64 -0.97 -8.72 13.92
CA THR A 64 -1.79 -8.21 15.02
C THR A 64 -2.31 -6.81 14.74
N ALA A 65 -1.44 -5.90 14.27
CA ALA A 65 -1.83 -4.55 13.88
C ALA A 65 -2.82 -4.55 12.70
N PHE A 66 -2.62 -5.44 11.73
CA PHE A 66 -3.55 -5.60 10.61
C PHE A 66 -4.93 -6.10 11.08
N ASP A 67 -4.98 -7.04 12.04
CA ASP A 67 -6.24 -7.56 12.56
C ASP A 67 -7.05 -6.52 13.34
N ALA A 68 -6.41 -5.47 13.85
CA ALA A 68 -7.10 -4.34 14.46
C ALA A 68 -7.98 -3.57 13.45
N LEU A 69 -7.66 -3.61 12.15
CA LEU A 69 -8.49 -2.97 11.11
C LEU A 69 -9.94 -3.49 11.15
N TYR A 70 -10.14 -4.78 11.37
CA TYR A 70 -11.50 -5.36 11.43
C TYR A 70 -12.30 -4.96 12.69
N LYS A 71 -11.72 -4.16 13.59
CA LYS A 71 -12.35 -3.67 14.82
C LYS A 71 -12.56 -2.15 14.82
N VAL A 72 -12.18 -1.48 13.74
CA VAL A 72 -12.34 -0.04 13.58
C VAL A 72 -13.83 0.32 13.54
N GLU A 73 -14.24 1.30 14.35
CA GLU A 73 -15.64 1.75 14.39
C GLU A 73 -15.84 3.11 13.72
N ASN A 74 -14.80 3.93 13.67
CA ASN A 74 -14.85 5.30 13.18
C ASN A 74 -13.52 5.75 12.53
N LYS A 75 -13.47 7.01 12.07
CA LYS A 75 -12.33 7.55 11.33
C LYS A 75 -11.11 7.76 12.21
N GLU A 76 -11.32 8.12 13.47
CA GLU A 76 -10.27 8.31 14.46
C GLU A 76 -9.60 6.97 14.78
N ASP A 77 -10.38 5.92 14.97
CA ASP A 77 -9.88 4.54 15.16
C ASP A 77 -9.13 4.05 13.92
N LEU A 78 -9.64 4.36 12.73
CA LEU A 78 -8.94 4.04 11.48
C LEU A 78 -7.59 4.75 11.41
N ALA A 79 -7.55 6.06 11.72
CA ALA A 79 -6.32 6.83 11.72
C ALA A 79 -5.27 6.26 12.68
N LEU A 80 -5.67 5.93 13.91
CA LEU A 80 -4.79 5.31 14.91
C LEU A 80 -4.30 3.93 14.46
N THR A 81 -5.19 3.11 13.90
CA THR A 81 -4.84 1.77 13.40
C THR A 81 -3.87 1.86 12.22
N ILE A 82 -4.07 2.82 11.31
CA ILE A 82 -3.16 3.06 10.18
C ILE A 82 -1.79 3.54 10.66
N ASP A 83 -1.74 4.40 11.68
CA ASP A 83 -0.48 4.83 12.28
C ASP A 83 0.29 3.67 12.92
N ASP A 84 -0.37 2.81 13.70
CA ASP A 84 0.26 1.60 14.24
C ASP A 84 0.75 0.68 13.12
N LEU A 85 -0.06 0.46 12.08
CA LEU A 85 0.31 -0.37 10.94
C LEU A 85 1.54 0.19 10.18
N ILE A 86 1.69 1.51 10.09
CA ILE A 86 2.88 2.17 9.55
C ILE A 86 4.11 1.88 10.41
N GLU A 87 3.99 1.98 11.73
CA GLU A 87 5.09 1.67 12.64
C GLU A 87 5.49 0.19 12.55
N LYS A 88 4.51 -0.74 12.52
CA LYS A 88 4.79 -2.17 12.34
C LYS A 88 5.40 -2.50 10.99
N GLN A 89 5.04 -1.79 9.93
CA GLN A 89 5.72 -1.88 8.65
C GLN A 89 7.19 -1.42 8.72
N LYS A 90 7.50 -0.34 9.44
CA LYS A 90 8.88 0.11 9.63
C LYS A 90 9.69 -0.91 10.43
N GLU A 91 9.13 -1.41 11.53
CA GLU A 91 9.73 -2.46 12.36
C GLU A 91 10.02 -3.72 11.52
N LEU A 92 9.06 -4.17 10.70
CA LEU A 92 9.23 -5.32 9.83
C LEU A 92 10.37 -5.12 8.81
N VAL A 93 10.44 -3.96 8.16
CA VAL A 93 11.52 -3.64 7.20
C VAL A 93 12.89 -3.60 7.88
N ALA A 94 12.97 -3.14 9.12
CA ALA A 94 14.21 -3.05 9.88
C ALA A 94 14.63 -4.39 10.51
N SER A 95 13.71 -5.35 10.62
CA SER A 95 13.97 -6.67 11.17
C SER A 95 14.76 -7.57 10.23
N GLU A 96 15.39 -8.60 10.78
CA GLU A 96 15.99 -9.66 9.99
C GLU A 96 14.88 -10.54 9.39
N TYR A 97 14.95 -10.75 8.08
CA TYR A 97 13.99 -11.59 7.35
C TYR A 97 14.42 -13.05 7.51
N PRO A 98 13.47 -13.99 7.67
CA PRO A 98 13.79 -15.41 7.54
C PRO A 98 14.46 -15.67 6.20
N GLU A 99 15.56 -16.44 6.17
CA GLU A 99 16.40 -16.65 4.99
C GLU A 99 15.59 -16.99 3.73
N LYS A 100 14.59 -17.88 3.87
CA LYS A 100 13.71 -18.29 2.76
C LYS A 100 12.84 -17.15 2.20
N PHE A 101 12.56 -16.13 2.99
CA PHE A 101 11.75 -14.97 2.61
C PHE A 101 12.57 -13.69 2.43
N ASP A 102 13.88 -13.74 2.65
CA ASP A 102 14.79 -12.65 2.33
C ASP A 102 15.10 -12.59 0.83
N ILE A 103 14.05 -12.35 0.05
CA ILE A 103 14.12 -12.29 -1.42
C ILE A 103 13.42 -11.04 -1.95
N PRO A 104 13.84 -10.52 -3.12
CA PRO A 104 13.26 -9.31 -3.72
C PRO A 104 11.74 -9.36 -3.92
N GLN A 105 11.19 -10.53 -4.22
CA GLN A 105 9.77 -10.72 -4.50
C GLN A 105 8.90 -10.43 -3.27
N ILE A 106 9.36 -10.86 -2.08
CA ILE A 106 8.69 -10.60 -0.80
C ILE A 106 8.78 -9.11 -0.46
N LYS A 107 9.99 -8.56 -0.48
CA LYS A 107 10.26 -7.15 -0.17
C LYS A 107 9.53 -6.18 -1.10
N SER A 108 9.43 -6.51 -2.39
CA SER A 108 8.69 -5.70 -3.36
C SER A 108 7.20 -5.65 -3.04
N ARG A 109 6.57 -6.77 -2.65
CA ARG A 109 5.14 -6.79 -2.31
C ARG A 109 4.85 -6.07 -1.01
N GLN A 110 5.72 -6.22 -0.03
CA GLN A 110 5.65 -5.42 1.20
C GLN A 110 5.70 -3.92 0.92
N LYS A 111 6.55 -3.48 -0.03
CA LYS A 111 6.61 -2.06 -0.43
C LYS A 111 5.31 -1.57 -1.06
N VAL A 112 4.66 -2.40 -1.89
CA VAL A 112 3.35 -2.07 -2.47
C VAL A 112 2.29 -1.97 -1.37
N PHE A 113 2.26 -2.93 -0.43
CA PHE A 113 1.37 -2.87 0.73
C PHE A 113 1.59 -1.59 1.55
N ARG A 114 2.82 -1.26 1.90
CA ARG A 114 3.18 0.00 2.58
C ARG A 114 2.71 1.24 1.81
N THR A 115 2.78 1.21 0.48
CA THR A 115 2.35 2.35 -0.36
C THR A 115 0.87 2.66 -0.13
N TYR A 116 0.02 1.64 -0.11
CA TYR A 116 -1.41 1.85 0.08
C TYR A 116 -1.77 2.21 1.53
N ILE A 117 -1.03 1.71 2.53
CA ILE A 117 -1.18 2.21 3.92
C ILE A 117 -0.91 3.73 3.97
N LEU A 118 0.15 4.19 3.32
CA LEU A 118 0.48 5.62 3.26
C LEU A 118 -0.54 6.43 2.44
N LYS A 119 -1.14 5.82 1.40
CA LYS A 119 -2.23 6.44 0.63
C LYS A 119 -3.45 6.68 1.52
N ILE A 120 -3.87 5.68 2.30
CA ILE A 120 -4.96 5.82 3.29
C ILE A 120 -4.65 6.96 4.27
N LYS A 121 -3.44 7.00 4.83
CA LYS A 121 -3.03 8.11 5.72
C LYS A 121 -3.17 9.48 5.03
N GLY A 122 -2.80 9.57 3.76
CA GLY A 122 -3.01 10.76 2.94
C GLY A 122 -4.49 11.11 2.80
N ASP A 123 -5.33 10.14 2.44
CA ASP A 123 -6.77 10.34 2.29
C ASP A 123 -7.40 10.86 3.59
N LEU A 124 -7.04 10.25 4.72
CA LEU A 124 -7.49 10.70 6.05
C LEU A 124 -7.04 12.12 6.37
N TYR A 125 -5.78 12.46 6.10
CA TYR A 125 -5.22 13.78 6.35
C TYR A 125 -5.90 14.88 5.52
N TYR A 126 -6.23 14.58 4.26
CA TYR A 126 -6.91 15.51 3.36
C TYR A 126 -8.44 15.39 3.40
N TYR A 127 -9.01 14.69 4.40
CA TYR A 127 -10.45 14.49 4.56
C TYR A 127 -11.15 13.88 3.34
N GLN A 128 -10.43 13.07 2.57
CA GLN A 128 -10.93 12.32 1.41
C GLN A 128 -11.50 10.97 1.87
N ASN A 129 -12.36 10.37 1.03
CA ASN A 129 -12.88 9.03 1.29
C ASN A 129 -11.78 7.98 1.03
N PRO A 130 -11.32 7.21 2.04
CA PRO A 130 -10.22 6.27 1.91
C PRO A 130 -10.63 4.90 1.34
N GLU A 131 -11.91 4.67 1.04
CA GLU A 131 -12.44 3.34 0.69
C GLU A 131 -11.66 2.67 -0.45
N GLU A 132 -11.36 3.39 -1.54
CA GLU A 132 -10.58 2.84 -2.65
C GLU A 132 -9.18 2.41 -2.21
N SER A 133 -8.51 3.25 -1.43
CA SER A 133 -7.17 2.99 -0.91
C SER A 133 -7.15 1.83 0.09
N ILE A 134 -8.22 1.68 0.88
CA ILE A 134 -8.43 0.54 1.77
C ILE A 134 -8.53 -0.75 0.94
N MET A 135 -9.35 -0.77 -0.10
CA MET A 135 -9.49 -1.95 -0.97
C MET A 135 -8.17 -2.33 -1.63
N GLN A 136 -7.42 -1.34 -2.13
CA GLN A 136 -6.09 -1.54 -2.70
C GLN A 136 -5.07 -2.06 -1.66
N MET A 137 -5.14 -1.59 -0.42
CA MET A 137 -4.31 -2.08 0.67
C MET A 137 -4.61 -3.56 0.99
N PHE A 138 -5.89 -3.94 1.08
CA PHE A 138 -6.27 -5.34 1.30
C PHE A 138 -5.79 -6.26 0.18
N GLU A 139 -5.92 -5.83 -1.07
CA GLU A 139 -5.40 -6.56 -2.23
C GLU A 139 -3.88 -6.72 -2.13
N ALA A 140 -3.15 -5.64 -1.85
CA ALA A 140 -1.69 -5.66 -1.73
C ALA A 140 -1.22 -6.54 -0.56
N TYR A 141 -1.94 -6.50 0.58
CA TYR A 141 -1.64 -7.35 1.73
C TYR A 141 -1.86 -8.82 1.42
N ASN A 142 -2.96 -9.16 0.76
CA ASN A 142 -3.22 -10.54 0.33
C ASN A 142 -2.22 -11.02 -0.73
N ALA A 143 -1.78 -10.15 -1.64
CA ALA A 143 -0.70 -10.46 -2.56
C ALA A 143 0.64 -10.70 -1.85
N PHE A 144 0.94 -9.90 -0.82
CA PHE A 144 2.12 -10.10 0.04
C PHE A 144 2.05 -11.47 0.74
N ARG A 145 0.92 -11.81 1.36
CA ARG A 145 0.72 -13.09 2.06
C ARG A 145 0.76 -14.28 1.12
N ASN A 146 0.17 -14.15 -0.06
CA ASN A 146 0.21 -15.20 -1.08
C ASN A 146 1.64 -15.47 -1.57
N GLN A 147 2.52 -14.48 -1.58
CA GLN A 147 3.89 -14.68 -2.03
C GLN A 147 4.66 -15.63 -1.12
N PHE A 148 4.36 -15.70 0.19
CA PHE A 148 4.94 -16.72 1.07
C PHE A 148 4.54 -18.13 0.62
N ASN A 149 3.26 -18.33 0.29
CA ASN A 149 2.77 -19.61 -0.23
C ASN A 149 3.48 -20.01 -1.53
N VAL A 150 3.62 -19.06 -2.45
CA VAL A 150 4.33 -19.28 -3.72
C VAL A 150 5.78 -19.66 -3.47
N VAL A 151 6.48 -18.97 -2.57
CA VAL A 151 7.90 -19.23 -2.29
C VAL A 151 8.13 -20.62 -1.71
N VAL A 152 7.30 -21.08 -0.77
CA VAL A 152 7.50 -22.41 -0.19
C VAL A 152 7.06 -23.55 -1.12
N ASN A 153 6.17 -23.27 -2.08
CA ASN A 153 5.70 -24.24 -3.06
C ASN A 153 6.52 -24.25 -4.36
N ASN A 154 7.42 -23.28 -4.56
CA ASN A 154 8.24 -23.23 -5.75
C ASN A 154 9.33 -24.30 -5.67
N THR A 155 9.26 -25.28 -6.56
CA THR A 155 10.22 -26.39 -6.68
C THR A 155 11.30 -26.14 -7.73
N LEU A 156 11.26 -25.00 -8.43
CA LEU A 156 12.23 -24.67 -9.48
C LEU A 156 13.50 -24.11 -8.85
N ASP A 157 14.58 -24.89 -8.93
CA ASP A 157 15.93 -24.40 -8.70
C ASP A 157 16.40 -23.61 -9.92
N THR A 158 16.44 -22.29 -9.79
CA THR A 158 16.87 -21.40 -10.87
C THR A 158 18.35 -21.54 -11.22
N ASN A 159 19.17 -22.14 -10.33
CA ASN A 159 20.57 -22.43 -10.64
C ASN A 159 20.69 -23.51 -11.73
N LEU A 160 19.70 -24.42 -11.83
CA LEU A 160 19.66 -25.45 -12.88
C LEU A 160 19.25 -24.92 -14.26
N ILE A 161 18.77 -23.67 -14.35
CA ILE A 161 18.27 -23.08 -15.60
C ILE A 161 19.36 -22.25 -16.31
N LEU A 162 20.41 -21.85 -15.60
CA LEU A 162 21.46 -20.94 -16.10
C LEU A 162 22.77 -21.65 -16.48
N GLU A 163 22.79 -22.99 -16.48
CA GLU A 163 23.83 -23.82 -17.13
C GLU A 163 23.51 -24.03 -18.62
#